data_AF-A0AAV4VG69-F1
#
_entry.id   AF-A0AAV4VG69-F1
#
_cell.length_a   1.000
_cell.length_b   1.000
_cell.length_c   1.000
_cell.angle_alpha   90.00
_cell.angle_beta   90.00
_cell.angle_gamma   90.00
#
_symmetry.space_group_name_H-M   'P 1'
#
loop_
_entity.id
_entity.type
_entity.pdbx_description
1 polymer ?
#
loop_
_entity_poly.entity_id
_entity_poly.type
_entity_poly.pdbx_seq_one_letter_code
_entity_poly.pdbx_strand_id
1 'polypeptide(L)'
;MFRNLRKLSCIGASHFKKPHFWITNSKVIRTLNHFNNRKYSNSAEMDNPPWREASTLIIASRLTLHDVVAKGKNLSNLMSSATRNYNNKPTASDYRLLMVKRSGLSSFMANAYVFPGGLVEVADYSPLWWSVFEKLGITRKELLDFCSNIQGERPPMITTPITLKCKGALPNEDYLPPDIGLRIAALRETFEETGILLLTNPSLETTQEATTHTLLTHNVDIQAWQKRIHDDPYAFLDLCLESHMCPDIWSLYEWSDWLTPTAVGHRRYDTMFYLCCLPRQPDVLLDKGEVTIMRWCSPDEMMSEHFTNSIFLAPPQVYELSRLMLLQSYHELRNFAKKREPEGCERWMPIISTAIDGAVSYLPGDDLYPKEPDFEGIQKPIDFPYALDDLRAKSTLLHRMEIRGPQCTTYCNITPNCGHLQPLTYKLNQPIVQSFL
;
A
#
# COMPACT_ATOMS: atom_id res chain seq x y z
N MET A 1 68.10 -53.75 2.16
CA MET A 1 67.15 -53.54 1.04
C MET A 1 66.56 -52.15 1.17
N PHE A 2 66.94 -51.26 0.23
CA PHE A 2 66.40 -49.93 -0.16
C PHE A 2 65.99 -48.91 0.95
N ARG A 3 66.72 -47.83 1.26
CA ARG A 3 67.06 -46.57 0.52
C ARG A 3 65.87 -45.70 0.06
N ASN A 4 65.82 -44.47 0.60
CA ASN A 4 65.41 -43.19 0.01
C ASN A 4 64.09 -43.07 -0.78
N LEU A 5 63.24 -42.11 -0.40
CA LEU A 5 62.75 -41.07 -1.32
C LEU A 5 62.23 -39.83 -0.56
N ARG A 6 62.61 -38.69 -1.11
CA ARG A 6 62.32 -37.31 -0.68
C ARG A 6 60.98 -36.85 -1.25
N LYS A 7 60.41 -35.81 -0.63
CA LYS A 7 59.53 -34.76 -1.21
C LYS A 7 58.25 -35.23 -1.93
N LEU A 8 57.10 -34.86 -1.36
CA LEU A 8 56.02 -34.20 -2.10
C LEU A 8 55.30 -33.21 -1.17
N SER A 9 55.37 -31.95 -1.58
CA SER A 9 54.80 -30.76 -0.98
C SER A 9 53.29 -30.63 -1.24
N CYS A 10 52.64 -29.89 -0.34
CA CYS A 10 51.47 -29.03 -0.50
C CYS A 10 50.75 -29.02 -1.86
N ILE A 11 49.42 -29.14 -1.85
CA ILE A 11 48.35 -28.48 -2.65
C ILE A 11 47.07 -29.34 -2.41
N GLY A 12 45.90 -28.85 -2.03
CA GLY A 12 45.46 -27.48 -1.79
C GLY A 12 44.07 -27.47 -1.15
N ALA A 13 43.89 -26.60 -0.17
CA ALA A 13 42.61 -26.01 0.15
C ALA A 13 42.41 -24.84 -0.82
N SER A 14 41.44 -24.95 -1.72
CA SER A 14 40.76 -23.82 -2.39
C SER A 14 39.92 -24.41 -3.52
N HIS A 15 38.59 -24.38 -3.40
CA HIS A 15 37.64 -24.27 -4.51
C HIS A 15 36.26 -23.84 -3.97
N PHE A 16 36.21 -22.66 -3.35
CA PHE A 16 35.02 -21.81 -3.38
C PHE A 16 35.37 -20.60 -4.25
N LYS A 17 34.90 -20.61 -5.50
CA LYS A 17 34.92 -19.51 -6.48
C LYS A 17 33.56 -19.59 -7.17
N LYS A 18 32.72 -18.56 -7.38
CA LYS A 18 32.67 -17.10 -7.13
C LYS A 18 31.18 -16.71 -7.34
N PRO A 19 30.62 -15.68 -6.68
CA PRO A 19 29.27 -15.14 -6.99
C PRO A 19 29.20 -14.27 -8.26
N HIS A 20 30.30 -14.08 -8.99
CA HIS A 20 30.44 -12.98 -9.95
C HIS A 20 29.78 -13.16 -11.32
N PHE A 21 29.28 -14.34 -11.69
CA PHE A 21 28.79 -14.59 -13.06
C PHE A 21 27.35 -14.09 -13.31
N TRP A 22 26.54 -13.97 -12.26
CA TRP A 22 25.12 -13.62 -12.38
C TRP A 22 24.89 -12.12 -12.39
N ILE A 23 25.60 -11.38 -11.52
CA ILE A 23 25.59 -9.92 -11.46
C ILE A 23 26.04 -9.32 -12.80
N THR A 24 26.95 -9.98 -13.52
CA THR A 24 27.40 -9.51 -14.83
C THR A 24 26.32 -9.65 -15.90
N ASN A 25 25.51 -10.71 -15.93
CA ASN A 25 24.48 -10.86 -16.98
C ASN A 25 23.26 -9.95 -16.75
N SER A 26 22.76 -9.79 -15.50
CA SER A 26 21.67 -8.85 -15.24
C SER A 26 22.13 -7.40 -15.46
N LYS A 27 23.33 -7.03 -15.01
CA LYS A 27 23.90 -5.70 -15.31
C LYS A 27 24.20 -5.51 -16.78
N VAL A 28 24.66 -6.52 -17.52
CA VAL A 28 24.93 -6.39 -18.97
C VAL A 28 23.63 -6.23 -19.75
N ILE A 29 22.56 -6.96 -19.42
CA ILE A 29 21.23 -6.77 -20.03
C ILE A 29 20.68 -5.38 -19.67
N ARG A 30 20.80 -4.95 -18.41
CA ARG A 30 20.42 -3.59 -17.99
C ARG A 30 21.25 -2.51 -18.67
N THR A 31 22.55 -2.73 -18.87
CA THR A 31 23.45 -1.79 -19.55
C THR A 31 23.09 -1.68 -21.02
N LEU A 32 22.79 -2.80 -21.70
CA LEU A 32 22.27 -2.80 -23.07
C LEU A 32 20.93 -2.06 -23.20
N ASN A 33 20.01 -2.25 -22.23
CA ASN A 33 18.74 -1.51 -22.20
C ASN A 33 18.94 -0.01 -21.87
N HIS A 34 19.91 0.34 -21.03
CA HIS A 34 20.21 1.73 -20.67
C HIS A 34 20.96 2.48 -21.80
N PHE A 35 21.76 1.79 -22.62
CA PHE A 35 22.46 2.38 -23.76
C PHE A 35 21.53 2.75 -24.94
N ASN A 36 20.31 2.20 -25.00
CA ASN A 36 19.31 2.57 -26.01
C ASN A 36 18.46 3.79 -25.64
N ASN A 37 18.71 4.43 -24.50
CA ASN A 37 17.97 5.63 -24.07
C ASN A 37 18.45 6.95 -24.73
N ARG A 38 19.09 6.89 -25.91
CA ARG A 38 19.51 8.08 -26.66
C ARG A 38 18.57 8.37 -27.83
N LYS A 39 17.79 9.44 -27.64
CA LYS A 39 17.06 10.21 -28.65
C LYS A 39 15.99 9.46 -29.43
N TYR A 40 14.82 9.31 -28.81
CA TYR A 40 13.56 9.46 -29.54
C TYR A 40 12.87 10.72 -29.03
N SER A 41 13.03 11.82 -29.78
CA SER A 41 12.24 13.03 -29.62
C SER A 41 11.29 13.16 -30.81
N ASN A 42 10.01 13.35 -30.48
CA ASN A 42 8.90 13.87 -31.28
C ASN A 42 8.29 12.98 -32.36
N SER A 43 7.21 12.28 -31.99
CA SER A 43 5.95 12.30 -32.74
C SER A 43 4.79 11.75 -31.89
N ALA A 44 3.70 12.54 -31.81
CA ALA A 44 2.47 12.39 -31.01
C ALA A 44 2.61 12.70 -29.50
N GLU A 45 2.35 13.96 -29.12
CA GLU A 45 1.81 14.27 -27.79
C GLU A 45 0.46 13.53 -27.67
N MET A 46 0.49 12.31 -27.18
CA MET A 46 -0.68 11.77 -26.48
C MET A 46 -0.80 12.59 -25.20
N ASP A 47 -1.93 13.29 -25.04
CA ASP A 47 -2.29 14.01 -23.81
C ASP A 47 -2.25 13.04 -22.64
N ASN A 48 -1.09 12.97 -21.99
CA ASN A 48 -0.92 12.14 -20.82
C ASN A 48 -1.68 12.81 -19.68
N PRO A 49 -2.45 12.04 -18.90
CA PRO A 49 -3.23 12.62 -17.83
C PRO A 49 -2.32 13.29 -16.79
N PRO A 50 -2.79 14.34 -16.10
CA PRO A 50 -1.98 15.15 -15.18
C PRO A 50 -1.78 14.48 -13.81
N TRP A 51 -1.57 13.17 -13.76
CA TRP A 51 -1.29 12.40 -12.55
C TRP A 51 -0.28 11.27 -12.79
N ARG A 52 0.27 10.74 -11.71
CA ARG A 52 1.18 9.57 -11.73
C ARG A 52 0.54 8.40 -11.01
N GLU A 53 0.90 7.19 -11.39
CA GLU A 53 0.41 5.98 -10.72
C GLU A 53 1.25 5.69 -9.46
N ALA A 54 0.56 5.25 -8.42
CA ALA A 54 1.13 4.90 -7.14
C ALA A 54 0.51 3.60 -6.61
N SER A 55 1.18 2.96 -5.66
CA SER A 55 0.63 1.80 -4.97
C SER A 55 0.92 1.90 -3.47
N THR A 56 -0.06 1.48 -2.67
CA THR A 56 -0.05 1.59 -1.20
C THR A 56 -0.45 0.27 -0.58
N LEU A 57 0.17 -0.06 0.56
CA LEU A 57 -0.10 -1.30 1.28
C LEU A 57 -0.59 -1.04 2.71
N ILE A 58 -1.84 -1.41 2.95
CA ILE A 58 -2.40 -1.50 4.30
C ILE A 58 -1.94 -2.83 4.90
N ILE A 59 -1.04 -2.79 5.89
CA ILE A 59 -0.61 -4.00 6.59
C ILE A 59 -1.35 -4.12 7.92
N ALA A 60 -2.14 -5.18 8.06
CA ALA A 60 -2.82 -5.53 9.30
C ALA A 60 -2.13 -6.73 9.95
N SER A 61 -1.66 -6.59 11.18
CA SER A 61 -1.06 -7.67 11.95
C SER A 61 -1.96 -8.11 13.09
N ARG A 62 -2.07 -9.41 13.33
CA ARG A 62 -2.81 -9.94 14.49
C ARG A 62 -2.07 -9.59 15.79
N LEU A 63 -2.81 -9.20 16.83
CA LEU A 63 -2.25 -9.05 18.18
C LEU A 63 -1.78 -10.40 18.73
N THR A 64 -0.63 -10.42 19.40
CA THR A 64 -0.19 -11.62 20.10
C THR A 64 -1.03 -11.84 21.37
N LEU A 65 -1.09 -13.08 21.88
CA LEU A 65 -1.72 -13.37 23.17
C LEU A 65 -1.10 -12.54 24.30
N HIS A 66 0.21 -12.29 24.24
CA HIS A 66 0.90 -11.42 25.19
C HIS A 66 0.36 -9.98 25.13
N ASP A 67 0.14 -9.43 23.94
CA ASP A 67 -0.40 -8.07 23.78
C ASP A 67 -1.85 -7.96 24.25
N VAL A 68 -2.65 -9.00 23.97
CA VAL A 68 -4.03 -9.11 24.46
C VAL A 68 -4.05 -9.18 25.99
N VAL A 69 -3.14 -9.93 26.61
CA VAL A 69 -3.04 -10.08 28.08
C VAL A 69 -2.39 -8.86 28.75
N ALA A 70 -1.42 -8.21 28.11
CA ALA A 70 -0.81 -6.97 28.59
C ALA A 70 -1.84 -5.83 28.59
N LYS A 71 -2.66 -5.72 27.53
CA LYS A 71 -3.88 -4.89 27.55
C LYS A 71 -4.91 -5.41 28.55
N GLY A 72 -5.00 -6.73 28.71
CA GLY A 72 -5.81 -7.43 29.70
C GLY A 72 -5.38 -7.22 31.15
N LYS A 73 -4.24 -6.61 31.49
CA LYS A 73 -3.99 -6.10 32.85
C LYS A 73 -4.81 -4.83 33.16
N ASN A 74 -5.41 -4.21 32.14
CA ASN A 74 -6.55 -3.30 32.25
C ASN A 74 -7.91 -4.03 32.18
N LEU A 75 -8.00 -5.34 32.53
CA LEU A 75 -9.27 -6.11 32.54
C LEU A 75 -10.32 -5.52 33.48
N SER A 76 -9.95 -4.71 34.48
CA SER A 76 -10.91 -4.07 35.38
C SER A 76 -11.93 -3.21 34.62
N ASN A 77 -11.52 -2.59 33.50
CA ASN A 77 -12.40 -1.82 32.62
C ASN A 77 -13.18 -2.69 31.62
N LEU A 78 -12.70 -3.90 31.32
CA LEU A 78 -13.37 -4.82 30.40
C LEU A 78 -14.42 -5.67 31.13
N MET A 79 -14.14 -6.07 32.37
CA MET A 79 -15.00 -6.97 33.18
C MET A 79 -16.15 -6.25 33.90
N SER A 80 -16.13 -4.91 34.02
CA SER A 80 -17.29 -4.14 34.49
C SER A 80 -18.45 -4.10 33.47
N SER A 81 -18.25 -4.64 32.27
CA SER A 81 -19.30 -4.81 31.25
C SER A 81 -20.01 -6.18 31.29
N ALA A 82 -19.73 -7.02 32.30
CA ALA A 82 -20.37 -8.32 32.47
C ALA A 82 -21.85 -8.26 32.91
N THR A 83 -22.41 -7.07 33.15
CA THR A 83 -23.87 -6.85 33.11
C THR A 83 -24.29 -6.49 31.69
N ARG A 84 -24.75 -7.52 30.96
CA ARG A 84 -25.30 -7.48 29.60
C ARG A 84 -26.09 -6.20 29.30
N ASN A 85 -25.55 -5.39 28.39
CA ASN A 85 -26.32 -4.54 27.48
C ASN A 85 -25.79 -4.80 26.07
N TYR A 86 -26.67 -5.19 25.15
CA TYR A 86 -26.38 -5.50 23.74
C TYR A 86 -25.90 -4.28 22.90
N ASN A 87 -25.52 -3.17 23.55
CA ASN A 87 -25.15 -1.90 22.93
C ASN A 87 -23.66 -1.52 23.07
N ASN A 88 -22.83 -2.31 23.77
CA ASN A 88 -21.40 -2.04 23.88
C ASN A 88 -20.58 -2.97 22.99
N LYS A 89 -20.23 -2.49 21.78
CA LYS A 89 -19.24 -3.13 20.91
C LYS A 89 -17.87 -3.18 21.63
N PRO A 90 -17.09 -4.25 21.49
CA PRO A 90 -15.69 -4.28 21.92
C PRO A 90 -14.96 -3.05 21.38
N THR A 91 -14.23 -2.36 22.25
CA THR A 91 -13.70 -1.01 21.98
C THR A 91 -12.42 -0.97 21.15
N ALA A 92 -11.81 -2.11 20.80
CA ALA A 92 -10.59 -2.14 19.99
C ALA A 92 -10.51 -3.41 19.13
N SER A 93 -10.12 -3.26 17.86
CA SER A 93 -9.86 -4.39 16.96
C SER A 93 -8.72 -5.27 17.47
N ASP A 94 -8.79 -6.58 17.22
CA ASP A 94 -7.75 -7.55 17.61
C ASP A 94 -6.53 -7.58 16.64
N TYR A 95 -6.47 -6.61 15.72
CA TYR A 95 -5.35 -6.36 14.81
C TYR A 95 -4.81 -4.92 14.97
N ARG A 96 -3.61 -4.72 14.45
CA ARG A 96 -2.90 -3.44 14.39
C ARG A 96 -2.55 -3.14 12.95
N LEU A 97 -2.77 -1.91 12.53
CA LEU A 97 -2.35 -1.37 11.25
C LEU A 97 -0.96 -0.75 11.37
N LEU A 98 -0.15 -0.94 10.33
CA LEU A 98 1.10 -0.20 10.16
C LEU A 98 0.79 1.19 9.59
N MET A 99 1.13 2.24 10.33
CA MET A 99 1.07 3.62 9.89
C MET A 99 2.47 4.23 9.91
N VAL A 100 2.78 5.05 8.92
CA VAL A 100 4.02 5.81 8.81
C VAL A 100 3.75 7.31 8.81
N LYS A 101 4.64 8.10 9.40
CA LYS A 101 4.58 9.57 9.36
C LYS A 101 5.58 10.08 8.34
N ARG A 102 5.05 10.74 7.31
CA ARG A 102 5.87 11.38 6.26
C ARG A 102 6.77 12.46 6.86
N SER A 103 7.97 12.59 6.31
CA SER A 103 8.89 13.67 6.64
C SER A 103 8.25 15.04 6.47
N GLY A 104 8.64 15.97 7.34
CA GLY A 104 8.27 17.38 7.21
C GLY A 104 8.81 18.04 5.93
N LEU A 105 9.82 17.43 5.31
CA LEU A 105 10.39 17.84 4.02
C LEU A 105 9.63 17.27 2.81
N SER A 106 8.62 16.44 3.03
CA SER A 106 7.83 15.88 1.94
C SER A 106 7.13 17.00 1.16
N SER A 107 7.27 16.97 -0.16
CA SER A 107 6.63 17.93 -1.07
C SER A 107 5.15 17.67 -1.31
N PHE A 108 4.60 16.59 -0.74
CA PHE A 108 3.18 16.25 -0.73
C PHE A 108 2.79 15.69 0.63
N MET A 109 1.75 16.26 1.26
CA MET A 109 1.22 15.82 2.57
C MET A 109 2.29 15.67 3.67
N ALA A 110 3.12 16.70 3.87
CA ALA A 110 4.14 16.72 4.92
C ALA A 110 3.55 16.49 6.32
N ASN A 111 4.26 15.73 7.15
CA ASN A 111 3.85 15.35 8.52
C ASN A 111 2.56 14.53 8.65
N ALA A 112 1.91 14.16 7.54
CA ALA A 112 0.72 13.32 7.57
C ALA A 112 1.08 11.88 7.96
N TYR A 113 0.16 11.23 8.68
CA TYR A 113 0.19 9.78 8.81
C TYR A 113 -0.48 9.13 7.60
N VAL A 114 0.18 8.13 7.03
CA VAL A 114 -0.27 7.38 5.85
C VAL A 114 0.06 5.90 6.01
N PHE A 115 -0.54 5.06 5.17
CA PHE A 115 -0.05 3.71 4.93
C PHE A 115 1.21 3.75 4.04
N PRO A 116 2.15 2.79 4.19
CA PRO A 116 3.33 2.74 3.34
C PRO A 116 3.01 2.60 1.85
N GLY A 117 3.77 3.27 1.00
CA GLY A 117 3.57 3.22 -0.43
C GLY A 117 4.13 4.42 -1.18
N GLY A 118 4.21 4.29 -2.49
CA GLY A 118 4.84 5.29 -3.33
C GLY A 118 4.60 5.08 -4.81
N LEU A 119 5.52 5.60 -5.62
CA LEU A 119 5.36 5.67 -7.06
C LEU A 119 5.53 4.31 -7.72
N VAL A 120 4.72 4.06 -8.74
CA VAL A 120 4.95 2.92 -9.61
C VAL A 120 6.06 3.26 -10.61
N GLU A 121 6.99 2.33 -10.79
CA GLU A 121 8.14 2.44 -11.67
C GLU A 121 8.07 1.41 -12.80
N VAL A 122 8.69 1.70 -13.95
CA VAL A 122 8.75 0.75 -15.07
C VAL A 122 9.41 -0.57 -14.66
N ALA A 123 10.33 -0.51 -13.69
CA ALA A 123 10.98 -1.68 -13.11
C ALA A 123 9.98 -2.69 -12.50
N ASP A 124 8.85 -2.22 -11.97
CA ASP A 124 7.83 -3.07 -11.35
C ASP A 124 7.12 -3.95 -12.37
N TYR A 125 7.07 -3.51 -13.63
CA TYR A 125 6.50 -4.26 -14.76
C TYR A 125 7.54 -5.05 -15.55
N SER A 126 8.83 -4.94 -15.22
CA SER A 126 9.93 -5.41 -16.08
C SER A 126 9.75 -6.87 -16.55
N PRO A 127 10.03 -7.18 -17.83
CA PRO A 127 10.02 -8.57 -18.31
C PRO A 127 11.00 -9.50 -17.55
N LEU A 128 11.98 -8.94 -16.85
CA LEU A 128 12.93 -9.70 -16.03
C LEU A 128 12.25 -10.43 -14.86
N TRP A 129 11.08 -9.97 -14.41
CA TRP A 129 10.31 -10.66 -13.37
C TRP A 129 9.86 -12.05 -13.79
N TRP A 130 9.60 -12.30 -15.09
CA TRP A 130 9.30 -13.64 -15.58
C TRP A 130 10.37 -14.65 -15.17
N SER A 131 11.65 -14.27 -15.29
CA SER A 131 12.77 -15.12 -14.88
C SER A 131 12.82 -15.36 -13.37
N VAL A 132 12.38 -14.41 -12.54
CA VAL A 132 12.31 -14.57 -11.08
C VAL A 132 11.28 -15.64 -10.73
N PHE A 133 10.07 -15.53 -11.28
CA PHE A 133 8.98 -16.46 -11.03
C PHE A 133 9.26 -17.86 -11.61
N GLU A 134 9.74 -17.94 -12.85
CA GLU A 134 10.04 -19.22 -13.53
C GLU A 134 11.13 -20.02 -12.78
N LYS A 135 12.14 -19.35 -12.20
CA LYS A 135 13.18 -20.00 -11.38
C LYS A 135 12.64 -20.67 -10.11
N LEU A 136 11.47 -20.23 -9.64
CA LEU A 136 10.78 -20.79 -8.47
C LEU A 136 9.67 -21.76 -8.85
N GLY A 137 9.60 -22.15 -10.13
CA GLY A 137 8.61 -23.09 -10.65
C GLY A 137 7.24 -22.47 -10.94
N ILE A 138 7.09 -21.15 -10.82
CA ILE A 138 5.83 -20.46 -11.09
C ILE A 138 5.75 -20.16 -12.59
N THR A 139 4.73 -20.69 -13.23
CA THR A 139 4.53 -20.55 -14.67
C THR A 139 3.84 -19.23 -15.02
N ARG A 140 4.08 -18.75 -16.24
CA ARG A 140 3.35 -17.59 -16.80
C ARG A 140 1.84 -17.78 -16.76
N LYS A 141 1.37 -19.00 -17.03
CA LYS A 141 -0.06 -19.33 -17.00
C LYS A 141 -0.64 -19.12 -15.60
N GLU A 142 0.01 -19.60 -14.55
CA GLU A 142 -0.46 -19.42 -13.17
C GLU A 142 -0.56 -17.94 -12.79
N LEU A 143 0.39 -17.11 -13.25
CA LEU A 143 0.34 -15.66 -13.03
C LEU A 143 -0.82 -14.99 -13.79
N LEU A 144 -1.09 -15.42 -15.03
CA LEU A 144 -2.23 -14.92 -15.81
C LEU A 144 -3.58 -15.39 -15.25
N ASP A 145 -3.66 -16.64 -14.79
CA ASP A 145 -4.82 -17.20 -14.11
C ASP A 145 -5.08 -16.44 -12.79
N PHE A 146 -4.02 -16.06 -12.07
CA PHE A 146 -4.12 -15.21 -10.88
C PHE A 146 -4.80 -13.86 -11.18
N CYS A 147 -4.33 -13.12 -12.19
CA CYS A 147 -4.95 -11.86 -12.60
C CYS A 147 -6.41 -12.03 -13.04
N SER A 148 -6.73 -13.18 -13.62
CA SER A 148 -8.07 -13.49 -14.13
C SER A 148 -9.07 -13.86 -13.03
N ASN A 149 -8.67 -13.96 -11.77
CA ASN A 149 -9.59 -14.28 -10.66
C ASN A 149 -10.55 -13.14 -10.31
N ILE A 150 -10.25 -11.93 -10.76
CA ILE A 150 -11.02 -10.74 -10.42
C ILE A 150 -11.91 -10.38 -11.60
N GLN A 151 -13.22 -10.45 -11.37
CA GLN A 151 -14.25 -10.43 -12.42
C GLN A 151 -14.99 -9.09 -12.49
N GLY A 152 -15.02 -8.36 -11.37
CA GLY A 152 -15.64 -7.04 -11.31
C GLY A 152 -14.83 -5.95 -12.01
N GLU A 153 -15.33 -4.72 -11.91
CA GLU A 153 -14.70 -3.55 -12.53
C GLU A 153 -13.30 -3.30 -11.97
N ARG A 154 -12.40 -2.78 -12.81
CA ARG A 154 -10.99 -2.55 -12.48
C ARG A 154 -10.55 -1.17 -12.93
N PRO A 155 -9.70 -0.46 -12.16
CA PRO A 155 -9.29 0.88 -12.47
C PRO A 155 -8.46 0.95 -13.77
N PRO A 156 -8.48 2.09 -14.49
CA PRO A 156 -7.76 2.22 -15.76
C PRO A 156 -6.26 1.96 -15.69
N MET A 157 -5.63 2.10 -14.52
CA MET A 157 -4.21 1.79 -14.35
C MET A 157 -3.88 0.30 -14.53
N ILE A 158 -4.86 -0.59 -14.38
CA ILE A 158 -4.68 -2.03 -14.57
C ILE A 158 -4.86 -2.43 -16.04
N THR A 159 -5.75 -1.76 -16.75
CA THR A 159 -6.03 -2.04 -18.17
C THR A 159 -5.15 -1.24 -19.11
N THR A 160 -4.78 -0.02 -18.72
CA THR A 160 -4.07 0.96 -19.56
C THR A 160 -3.03 1.76 -18.76
N PRO A 161 -2.01 1.10 -18.17
CA PRO A 161 -1.06 1.73 -17.26
C PRO A 161 -0.34 2.92 -17.89
N ILE A 162 -0.47 4.08 -17.27
CA ILE A 162 0.16 5.34 -17.67
C ILE A 162 1.68 5.25 -17.47
N THR A 163 2.14 4.56 -16.43
CA THR A 163 3.58 4.39 -16.15
C THR A 163 4.31 3.77 -17.35
N LEU A 164 3.73 2.75 -17.97
CA LEU A 164 4.31 2.13 -19.17
C LEU A 164 4.18 3.04 -20.40
N LYS A 165 3.12 3.83 -20.53
CA LYS A 165 2.97 4.76 -21.67
C LYS A 165 3.95 5.93 -21.59
N CYS A 166 4.22 6.46 -20.40
CA CYS A 166 4.87 7.76 -20.21
C CYS A 166 6.36 7.69 -19.87
N LYS A 167 6.85 6.59 -19.27
CA LYS A 167 8.22 6.51 -18.73
C LYS A 167 9.21 5.77 -19.64
N GLY A 168 9.17 6.01 -20.95
CA GLY A 168 10.18 5.47 -21.88
C GLY A 168 10.22 3.94 -21.93
N ALA A 169 9.11 3.29 -21.59
CA ALA A 169 8.97 1.85 -21.78
C ALA A 169 9.13 1.54 -23.27
N LEU A 170 9.85 0.45 -23.58
CA LEU A 170 10.10 0.07 -24.95
C LEU A 170 8.80 -0.52 -25.54
N PRO A 171 8.33 -0.03 -26.70
CA PRO A 171 7.16 -0.60 -27.35
C PRO A 171 7.34 -2.09 -27.62
N ASN A 172 6.30 -2.88 -27.39
CA ASN A 172 6.23 -4.33 -27.65
C ASN A 172 7.14 -5.21 -26.77
N GLU A 173 7.61 -4.71 -25.63
CA GLU A 173 8.17 -5.60 -24.60
C GLU A 173 7.09 -6.44 -23.91
N ASP A 174 7.49 -7.65 -23.50
CA ASP A 174 6.66 -8.62 -22.78
C ASP A 174 6.61 -8.27 -21.28
N TYR A 175 6.09 -7.08 -20.98
CA TYR A 175 5.91 -6.61 -19.60
C TYR A 175 5.02 -7.56 -18.80
N LEU A 176 5.22 -7.58 -17.48
CA LEU A 176 4.27 -8.23 -16.59
C LEU A 176 2.87 -7.61 -16.73
N PRO A 177 1.81 -8.41 -16.51
CA PRO A 177 0.46 -7.89 -16.34
C PRO A 177 0.43 -6.75 -15.32
N PRO A 178 -0.29 -5.64 -15.58
CA PRO A 178 -0.24 -4.49 -14.70
C PRO A 178 -0.70 -4.76 -13.27
N ASP A 179 -1.67 -5.66 -13.08
CA ASP A 179 -2.08 -6.17 -11.77
C ASP A 179 -0.89 -6.65 -10.92
N ILE A 180 0.00 -7.44 -11.52
CA ILE A 180 1.19 -7.97 -10.85
C ILE A 180 2.20 -6.85 -10.59
N GLY A 181 2.43 -5.99 -11.58
CA GLY A 181 3.37 -4.86 -11.43
C GLY A 181 2.98 -3.91 -10.31
N LEU A 182 1.70 -3.59 -10.16
CA LEU A 182 1.20 -2.73 -9.07
C LEU A 182 1.37 -3.39 -7.69
N ARG A 183 1.19 -4.70 -7.59
CA ARG A 183 1.48 -5.45 -6.35
C ARG A 183 2.97 -5.43 -6.03
N ILE A 184 3.82 -5.60 -7.03
CA ILE A 184 5.28 -5.49 -6.87
C ILE A 184 5.67 -4.09 -6.40
N ALA A 185 5.07 -3.03 -6.98
CA ALA A 185 5.29 -1.65 -6.56
C ALA A 185 4.91 -1.45 -5.08
N ALA A 186 3.74 -1.92 -4.66
CA ALA A 186 3.31 -1.85 -3.26
C ALA A 186 4.30 -2.54 -2.31
N LEU A 187 4.80 -3.71 -2.69
CA LEU A 187 5.76 -4.50 -1.93
C LEU A 187 7.14 -3.83 -1.87
N ARG A 188 7.62 -3.30 -3.00
CA ARG A 188 8.90 -2.58 -3.12
C ARG A 188 8.89 -1.32 -2.26
N GLU A 189 7.88 -0.47 -2.43
CA GLU A 189 7.74 0.79 -1.67
C GLU A 189 7.61 0.54 -0.17
N THR A 190 6.83 -0.48 0.23
CA THR A 190 6.75 -0.90 1.64
C THR A 190 8.13 -1.28 2.19
N PHE A 191 8.92 -2.03 1.42
CA PHE A 191 10.27 -2.40 1.83
C PHE A 191 11.20 -1.18 1.92
N GLU A 192 11.18 -0.29 0.93
CA GLU A 192 11.97 0.94 0.92
C GLU A 192 11.73 1.76 2.19
N GLU A 193 10.47 2.03 2.53
CA GLU A 193 10.10 2.88 3.67
C GLU A 193 10.27 2.21 5.04
N THR A 194 9.97 0.91 5.14
CA THR A 194 9.76 0.23 6.44
C THR A 194 10.71 -0.93 6.72
N GLY A 195 11.47 -1.38 5.71
CA GLY A 195 12.31 -2.57 5.80
C GLY A 195 11.55 -3.89 5.89
N ILE A 196 10.21 -3.86 5.90
CA ILE A 196 9.38 -5.08 5.92
C ILE A 196 9.50 -5.76 4.56
N LEU A 197 10.06 -6.96 4.58
CA LEU A 197 10.26 -7.77 3.40
C LEU A 197 9.14 -8.82 3.27
N LEU A 198 8.27 -8.64 2.29
CA LEU A 198 7.14 -9.51 1.93
C LEU A 198 7.50 -10.36 0.70
N LEU A 199 8.36 -11.35 0.90
CA LEU A 199 8.77 -12.28 -0.14
C LEU A 199 8.33 -13.71 0.20
N THR A 200 8.14 -14.52 -0.83
CA THR A 200 7.75 -15.93 -0.73
C THR A 200 8.58 -16.82 -1.65
N ASN A 201 8.59 -18.11 -1.37
CA ASN A 201 9.13 -19.13 -2.25
C ASN A 201 8.17 -20.32 -2.22
N PRO A 202 7.33 -20.49 -3.26
CA PRO A 202 6.34 -21.56 -3.29
C PRO A 202 6.93 -22.97 -3.32
N SER A 203 8.21 -23.12 -3.69
CA SER A 203 8.91 -24.41 -3.70
C SER A 203 9.36 -24.86 -2.30
N LEU A 204 9.34 -23.97 -1.30
CA LEU A 204 9.62 -24.34 0.08
C LEU A 204 8.32 -24.81 0.74
N GLU A 205 8.27 -26.07 1.18
CA GLU A 205 7.23 -26.59 2.08
C GLU A 205 7.28 -25.81 3.40
N THR A 206 6.60 -24.67 3.44
CA THR A 206 6.44 -23.91 4.67
C THR A 206 5.33 -24.57 5.46
N THR A 207 5.73 -25.42 6.40
CA THR A 207 4.84 -25.85 7.49
C THR A 207 4.28 -24.59 8.16
N GLN A 208 2.97 -24.67 8.46
CA GLN A 208 2.12 -23.62 9.02
C GLN A 208 2.85 -22.66 9.98
N GLU A 209 2.60 -21.36 9.80
CA GLU A 209 2.97 -20.25 10.71
C GLU A 209 4.44 -19.81 10.73
N ALA A 210 5.38 -20.56 10.15
CA ALA A 210 6.75 -20.09 9.92
C ALA A 210 6.74 -19.09 8.75
N THR A 211 6.23 -17.89 9.01
CA THR A 211 6.21 -16.76 8.07
C THR A 211 7.57 -16.63 7.40
N THR A 212 7.56 -16.71 6.08
CA THR A 212 8.69 -16.44 5.19
C THR A 212 9.41 -15.11 5.52
N HIS A 213 8.71 -14.19 6.19
CA HIS A 213 9.23 -13.00 6.86
C HIS A 213 10.43 -13.21 7.81
N THR A 214 10.48 -14.30 8.57
CA THR A 214 11.54 -14.51 9.60
C THR A 214 12.85 -15.03 9.00
N LEU A 215 12.76 -15.76 7.89
CA LEU A 215 13.90 -16.49 7.34
C LEU A 215 14.87 -15.58 6.59
N LEU A 216 14.39 -14.44 6.08
CA LEU A 216 15.20 -13.52 5.27
C LEU A 216 15.92 -12.45 6.10
N THR A 217 15.36 -12.03 7.24
CA THR A 217 15.93 -10.93 8.03
C THR A 217 17.29 -11.26 8.65
N HIS A 218 17.64 -12.54 8.80
CA HIS A 218 18.94 -12.93 9.36
C HIS A 218 20.10 -12.91 8.37
N ASN A 219 19.86 -12.97 7.05
CA ASN A 219 20.91 -13.08 6.03
C ASN A 219 20.93 -11.94 5.01
N VAL A 220 19.99 -10.98 5.10
CA VAL A 220 19.88 -9.84 4.17
C VAL A 220 20.25 -8.55 4.91
N ASP A 221 21.21 -7.80 4.38
CA ASP A 221 21.50 -6.44 4.86
C ASP A 221 20.41 -5.48 4.40
N ILE A 222 19.38 -5.31 5.24
CA ILE A 222 18.18 -4.53 4.94
C ILE A 222 18.52 -3.09 4.57
N GLN A 223 19.42 -2.43 5.32
CA GLN A 223 19.76 -1.02 5.05
C GLN A 223 20.50 -0.84 3.73
N ALA A 224 21.43 -1.75 3.41
CA ALA A 224 22.14 -1.71 2.14
C ALA A 224 21.17 -1.92 0.96
N TRP A 225 20.19 -2.81 1.10
CA TRP A 225 19.18 -3.05 0.07
C TRP A 225 18.17 -1.92 -0.06
N GLN A 226 17.67 -1.35 1.04
CA GLN A 226 16.80 -0.17 1.00
C GLN A 226 17.48 0.96 0.21
N LYS A 227 18.76 1.24 0.50
CA LYS A 227 19.52 2.24 -0.25
C LYS A 227 19.66 1.90 -1.73
N ARG A 228 20.03 0.65 -2.06
CA ARG A 228 20.20 0.21 -3.45
C ARG A 228 18.90 0.33 -4.25
N ILE A 229 17.78 0.01 -3.63
CA ILE A 229 16.46 -0.01 -4.26
C ILE A 229 15.92 1.42 -4.43
N HIS A 230 16.13 2.28 -3.42
CA HIS A 230 15.85 3.71 -3.54
C HIS A 230 16.65 4.37 -4.69
N ASP A 231 17.93 3.98 -4.85
CA ASP A 231 18.79 4.50 -5.93
C ASP A 231 18.43 3.91 -7.32
N ASP A 232 17.98 2.64 -7.37
CA ASP A 232 17.58 1.92 -8.59
C ASP A 232 16.46 0.91 -8.26
N PRO A 233 15.21 1.14 -8.69
CA PRO A 233 14.09 0.24 -8.38
C PRO A 233 14.28 -1.17 -8.98
N TYR A 234 15.12 -1.34 -10.01
CA TYR A 234 15.50 -2.67 -10.52
C TYR A 234 16.33 -3.48 -9.52
N ALA A 235 16.89 -2.88 -8.47
CA ALA A 235 17.58 -3.63 -7.44
C ALA A 235 16.62 -4.52 -6.62
N PHE A 236 15.29 -4.29 -6.65
CA PHE A 236 14.34 -5.18 -5.98
C PHE A 236 14.26 -6.56 -6.66
N LEU A 237 14.38 -6.59 -8.00
CA LEU A 237 14.59 -7.84 -8.75
C LEU A 237 15.87 -8.56 -8.32
N ASP A 238 16.97 -7.82 -8.16
CA ASP A 238 18.25 -8.41 -7.74
C ASP A 238 18.13 -9.01 -6.34
N LEU A 239 17.46 -8.32 -5.42
CA LEU A 239 17.20 -8.85 -4.08
C LEU A 239 16.45 -10.19 -4.14
N CYS A 240 15.41 -10.28 -4.97
CA CYS A 240 14.64 -11.51 -5.17
C CYS A 240 15.52 -12.64 -5.74
N LEU A 241 16.33 -12.35 -6.76
CA LEU A 241 17.23 -13.33 -7.37
C LEU A 241 18.34 -13.80 -6.42
N GLU A 242 18.95 -12.88 -5.66
CA GLU A 242 20.03 -13.18 -4.70
C GLU A 242 19.51 -13.95 -3.48
N SER A 243 18.28 -13.67 -3.04
CA SER A 243 17.64 -14.37 -1.92
C SER A 243 16.95 -15.68 -2.30
N HIS A 244 16.84 -15.99 -3.60
CA HIS A 244 16.06 -17.12 -4.12
C HIS A 244 14.58 -17.07 -3.70
N MET A 245 13.99 -15.88 -3.76
CA MET A 245 12.60 -15.59 -3.40
C MET A 245 11.92 -14.75 -4.49
N CYS A 246 10.60 -14.64 -4.44
CA CYS A 246 9.82 -13.70 -5.25
C CYS A 246 8.90 -12.84 -4.38
N PRO A 247 8.36 -11.72 -4.90
CA PRO A 247 7.38 -10.90 -4.19
C PRO A 247 6.12 -11.70 -3.84
N ASP A 248 5.63 -11.60 -2.60
CA ASP A 248 4.43 -12.31 -2.16
C ASP A 248 3.13 -11.61 -2.62
N ILE A 249 2.90 -11.64 -3.93
CA ILE A 249 1.75 -10.97 -4.56
C ILE A 249 0.41 -11.58 -4.16
N TRP A 250 0.38 -12.85 -3.75
CA TRP A 250 -0.83 -13.60 -3.39
C TRP A 250 -1.40 -13.23 -2.03
N SER A 251 -0.59 -12.62 -1.16
CA SER A 251 -1.00 -12.15 0.17
C SER A 251 -1.55 -10.72 0.16
N LEU A 252 -1.56 -10.06 -1.00
CA LEU A 252 -2.18 -8.74 -1.20
C LEU A 252 -3.60 -8.94 -1.70
N TYR A 253 -4.56 -8.23 -1.12
CA TYR A 253 -5.93 -8.14 -1.62
C TYR A 253 -6.15 -6.73 -2.17
N GLU A 254 -6.61 -6.57 -3.40
CA GLU A 254 -7.00 -5.24 -3.92
C GLU A 254 -7.97 -4.58 -2.96
N TRP A 255 -7.88 -3.30 -2.61
CA TRP A 255 -8.72 -2.72 -1.56
C TRP A 255 -9.49 -1.48 -1.99
N SER A 256 -8.86 -0.58 -2.73
CA SER A 256 -9.48 0.62 -3.30
C SER A 256 -8.55 1.28 -4.29
N ASP A 257 -9.08 2.11 -5.17
CA ASP A 257 -8.29 2.97 -6.05
C ASP A 257 -8.70 4.44 -5.88
N TRP A 258 -7.72 5.29 -5.57
CA TRP A 258 -7.94 6.71 -5.25
C TRP A 258 -7.16 7.62 -6.17
N LEU A 259 -7.88 8.43 -6.94
CA LEU A 259 -7.30 9.51 -7.73
C LEU A 259 -7.39 10.84 -6.97
N THR A 260 -6.24 11.50 -6.84
CA THR A 260 -6.14 12.80 -6.17
C THR A 260 -7.08 13.82 -6.85
N PRO A 261 -7.92 14.57 -6.10
CA PRO A 261 -8.80 15.59 -6.66
C PRO A 261 -8.06 16.67 -7.43
N THR A 262 -8.71 17.26 -8.42
CA THR A 262 -8.16 18.38 -9.21
C THR A 262 -7.89 19.63 -8.38
N ALA A 263 -8.63 19.82 -7.29
CA ALA A 263 -8.49 20.97 -6.38
C ALA A 263 -7.26 20.89 -5.44
N VAL A 264 -6.56 19.76 -5.36
CA VAL A 264 -5.48 19.54 -4.37
C VAL A 264 -4.10 19.60 -5.02
N GLY A 265 -3.45 20.76 -4.87
CA GLY A 265 -2.05 20.97 -5.26
C GLY A 265 -1.79 20.76 -6.77
N HIS A 266 -0.52 20.75 -7.14
CA HIS A 266 -0.10 20.51 -8.53
C HIS A 266 0.29 19.05 -8.80
N ARG A 267 0.36 18.22 -7.74
CA ARG A 267 0.78 16.83 -7.85
C ARG A 267 -0.40 15.93 -7.53
N ARG A 268 -0.79 15.13 -8.51
CA ARG A 268 -1.89 14.19 -8.42
C ARG A 268 -1.38 12.78 -8.63
N TYR A 269 -2.00 11.86 -7.92
CA TYR A 269 -1.67 10.44 -7.92
C TYR A 269 -2.94 9.61 -8.08
N ASP A 270 -2.86 8.58 -8.92
CA ASP A 270 -3.84 7.50 -9.07
C ASP A 270 -3.28 6.30 -8.31
N THR A 271 -3.86 5.99 -7.15
CA THR A 271 -3.22 5.14 -6.13
C THR A 271 -4.03 3.90 -5.88
N MET A 272 -3.46 2.75 -6.23
CA MET A 272 -4.01 1.43 -5.90
C MET A 272 -3.64 1.06 -4.47
N PHE A 273 -4.64 0.79 -3.63
CA PHE A 273 -4.45 0.31 -2.27
C PHE A 273 -4.63 -1.20 -2.25
N TYR A 274 -3.72 -1.87 -1.55
CA TYR A 274 -3.80 -3.29 -1.23
C TYR A 274 -3.91 -3.48 0.28
N LEU A 275 -4.53 -4.58 0.71
CA LEU A 275 -4.53 -5.04 2.10
C LEU A 275 -3.72 -6.33 2.22
N CYS A 276 -2.80 -6.38 3.17
CA CYS A 276 -2.09 -7.61 3.56
C CYS A 276 -2.33 -7.92 5.05
N CYS A 277 -2.71 -9.16 5.35
CA CYS A 277 -2.96 -9.62 6.72
C CYS A 277 -1.83 -10.56 7.18
N LEU A 278 -1.08 -10.14 8.21
CA LEU A 278 0.05 -10.86 8.78
C LEU A 278 -0.33 -11.51 10.13
N PRO A 279 0.03 -12.78 10.36
CA PRO A 279 -0.30 -13.48 11.59
C PRO A 279 0.45 -12.95 12.82
N ARG A 280 1.52 -12.18 12.61
CA ARG A 280 2.33 -11.52 13.64
C ARG A 280 2.94 -10.24 13.09
N GLN A 281 3.30 -9.31 13.99
CA GLN A 281 4.03 -8.10 13.61
C GLN A 281 5.45 -8.48 13.15
N PRO A 282 5.85 -8.10 11.91
CA PRO A 282 7.24 -8.22 11.49
C PRO A 282 8.12 -7.19 12.20
N ASP A 283 9.42 -7.48 12.28
CA ASP A 283 10.42 -6.47 12.63
C ASP A 283 10.47 -5.40 11.54
N VAL A 284 10.85 -4.20 11.95
CA VAL A 284 10.67 -2.98 11.20
C VAL A 284 11.92 -2.13 11.29
N LEU A 285 12.35 -1.57 10.17
CA LEU A 285 13.54 -0.74 10.06
C LEU A 285 13.25 0.46 9.17
N LEU A 286 13.08 1.62 9.81
CA LEU A 286 12.83 2.88 9.14
C LEU A 286 13.96 3.24 8.17
N ASP A 287 13.59 3.74 6.99
CA ASP A 287 14.50 4.58 6.23
C ASP A 287 14.90 5.83 7.04
N LYS A 288 16.05 6.44 6.73
CA LYS A 288 16.52 7.64 7.42
C LYS A 288 16.08 8.95 6.74
N GLY A 289 15.09 8.92 5.85
CA GLY A 289 14.79 10.02 4.93
C GLY A 289 13.31 10.37 4.80
N GLU A 290 12.53 9.48 4.19
CA GLU A 290 11.15 9.76 3.77
C GLU A 290 10.14 9.56 4.90
N VAL A 291 10.39 8.58 5.76
CA VAL A 291 9.55 8.28 6.92
C VAL A 291 10.27 8.65 8.22
N THR A 292 9.57 9.39 9.09
CA THR A 292 10.14 9.86 10.36
C THR A 292 9.69 9.05 11.57
N ILE A 293 8.50 8.47 11.52
CA ILE A 293 7.88 7.69 12.59
C ILE A 293 7.13 6.55 11.95
N MET A 294 7.14 5.39 12.60
CA MET A 294 6.29 4.27 12.24
C MET A 294 5.66 3.69 13.49
N ARG A 295 4.39 3.31 13.38
CA ARG A 295 3.57 2.87 14.50
C ARG A 295 2.63 1.75 14.10
N TRP A 296 2.53 0.74 14.96
CA TRP A 296 1.44 -0.23 14.96
C TRP A 296 0.31 0.27 15.86
N CYS A 297 -0.86 0.53 15.29
CA CYS A 297 -2.01 1.10 16.01
C CYS A 297 -3.33 0.52 15.52
N SER A 298 -4.39 0.55 16.32
CA SER A 298 -5.72 0.20 15.80
C SER A 298 -6.32 1.35 14.99
N PRO A 299 -7.33 1.04 14.13
CA PRO A 299 -8.07 2.06 13.42
C PRO A 299 -8.68 3.13 14.34
N ASP A 300 -9.22 2.72 15.49
CA ASP A 300 -9.85 3.62 16.46
C ASP A 300 -8.85 4.60 17.11
N GLU A 301 -7.61 4.16 17.39
CA GLU A 301 -6.54 5.00 17.95
C GLU A 301 -6.19 6.13 16.96
N MET A 302 -6.00 5.81 15.67
CA MET A 302 -5.70 6.81 14.63
C MET A 302 -6.86 7.79 14.41
N MET A 303 -8.09 7.28 14.37
CA MET A 303 -9.26 8.12 14.19
C MET A 303 -9.47 9.04 15.40
N SER A 304 -9.31 8.53 16.62
CA SER A 304 -9.40 9.36 17.83
C SER A 304 -8.39 10.51 17.82
N GLU A 305 -7.12 10.21 17.54
CA GLU A 305 -6.05 11.21 17.51
C GLU A 305 -6.25 12.27 16.41
N HIS A 306 -6.81 11.88 15.26
CA HIS A 306 -7.16 12.82 14.19
C HIS A 306 -8.27 13.77 14.61
N PHE A 307 -9.34 13.26 15.24
CA PHE A 307 -10.45 14.10 15.69
C PHE A 307 -10.09 14.95 16.92
N THR A 308 -9.07 14.58 17.70
CA THR A 308 -8.49 15.46 18.74
C THR A 308 -7.41 16.41 18.20
N ASN A 309 -7.21 16.48 16.87
CA ASN A 309 -6.20 17.28 16.19
C ASN A 309 -4.76 16.98 16.63
N SER A 310 -4.51 15.80 17.20
CA SER A 310 -3.20 15.35 17.65
C SER A 310 -2.33 14.84 16.49
N ILE A 311 -2.98 14.36 15.43
CA ILE A 311 -2.35 13.99 14.17
C ILE A 311 -3.16 14.53 12.99
N PHE A 312 -2.56 14.54 11.80
CA PHE A 312 -3.26 14.82 10.56
C PHE A 312 -3.34 13.55 9.70
N LEU A 313 -4.56 13.22 9.28
CA LEU A 313 -4.85 12.20 8.29
C LEU A 313 -5.43 12.84 7.03
N ALA A 314 -4.86 12.50 5.87
CA ALA A 314 -5.44 12.89 4.59
C ALA A 314 -6.81 12.21 4.38
N PRO A 315 -7.74 12.80 3.58
CA PRO A 315 -9.09 12.28 3.45
C PRO A 315 -9.20 10.78 3.08
N PRO A 316 -8.40 10.23 2.12
CA PRO A 316 -8.43 8.78 1.86
C PRO A 316 -8.10 7.95 3.09
N GLN A 317 -7.14 8.38 3.92
CA GLN A 317 -6.78 7.67 5.16
C GLN A 317 -7.95 7.63 6.15
N VAL A 318 -8.65 8.76 6.32
CA VAL A 318 -9.84 8.85 7.18
C VAL A 318 -10.95 7.93 6.68
N TYR A 319 -11.19 7.92 5.37
CA TYR A 319 -12.18 7.05 4.75
C TYR A 319 -11.82 5.58 4.97
N GLU A 320 -10.57 5.18 4.69
CA GLU A 320 -10.15 3.79 4.84
C GLU A 320 -10.19 3.30 6.29
N LEU A 321 -9.69 4.10 7.23
CA LEU A 321 -9.77 3.77 8.66
C LEU A 321 -11.22 3.63 9.12
N SER A 322 -12.13 4.46 8.62
CA SER A 322 -13.56 4.37 8.95
C SER A 322 -14.24 3.09 8.43
N ARG A 323 -13.76 2.53 7.30
CA ARG A 323 -14.19 1.21 6.82
C ARG A 323 -13.58 0.09 7.64
N LEU A 324 -12.27 0.16 7.93
CA LEU A 324 -11.56 -0.86 8.70
C LEU A 324 -12.13 -1.01 10.11
N MET A 325 -12.58 0.08 10.74
CA MET A 325 -13.25 0.05 12.06
C MET A 325 -14.50 -0.85 12.13
N LEU A 326 -15.13 -1.20 11.01
CA LEU A 326 -16.27 -2.12 10.98
C LEU A 326 -15.86 -3.57 11.22
N LEU A 327 -14.63 -3.92 10.84
CA LEU A 327 -14.06 -5.25 10.93
C LEU A 327 -13.23 -5.29 12.20
N GLN A 328 -13.73 -5.96 13.25
CA GLN A 328 -13.08 -5.92 14.57
C GLN A 328 -12.14 -7.10 14.80
N SER A 329 -12.30 -8.17 14.03
CA SER A 329 -11.39 -9.32 14.08
C SER A 329 -10.46 -9.38 12.87
N TYR A 330 -9.23 -9.80 13.10
CA TYR A 330 -8.19 -10.09 12.12
C TYR A 330 -8.68 -11.13 11.11
N HIS A 331 -9.35 -12.18 11.59
CA HIS A 331 -9.90 -13.21 10.71
C HIS A 331 -11.07 -12.70 9.89
N GLU A 332 -11.91 -11.85 10.48
CA GLU A 332 -13.01 -11.19 9.77
C GLU A 332 -12.47 -10.27 8.68
N LEU A 333 -11.49 -9.42 9.00
CA LEU A 333 -10.82 -8.53 8.06
C LEU A 333 -10.23 -9.30 6.88
N ARG A 334 -9.43 -10.33 7.17
CA ARG A 334 -8.81 -11.16 6.13
C ARG A 334 -9.85 -11.87 5.26
N ASN A 335 -10.87 -12.45 5.88
CA ASN A 335 -11.92 -13.16 5.15
C ASN A 335 -12.76 -12.22 4.29
N PHE A 336 -13.07 -11.03 4.80
CA PHE A 336 -13.78 -9.99 4.05
C PHE A 336 -12.97 -9.58 2.82
N ALA A 337 -11.70 -9.23 3.00
CA ALA A 337 -10.83 -8.78 1.91
C ALA A 337 -10.72 -9.82 0.79
N LYS A 338 -10.47 -11.09 1.16
CA LYS A 338 -10.39 -12.22 0.23
C LYS A 338 -11.71 -12.47 -0.51
N LYS A 339 -12.85 -12.38 0.19
CA LYS A 339 -14.17 -12.65 -0.42
C LYS A 339 -14.62 -11.53 -1.36
N ARG A 340 -14.28 -10.28 -1.04
CA ARG A 340 -14.72 -9.12 -1.82
C ARG A 340 -13.79 -8.84 -3.00
N GLU A 341 -12.51 -9.23 -2.95
CA GLU A 341 -11.55 -8.97 -4.04
C GLU A 341 -12.06 -9.34 -5.45
N PRO A 342 -12.76 -10.47 -5.69
CA PRO A 342 -13.30 -10.79 -7.00
C PRO A 342 -14.32 -9.79 -7.57
N GLU A 343 -14.96 -8.98 -6.71
CA GLU A 343 -15.91 -7.90 -7.09
C GLU A 343 -15.20 -6.67 -7.69
N GLY A 344 -13.85 -6.65 -7.68
CA GLY A 344 -13.04 -5.58 -8.25
C GLY A 344 -12.97 -4.32 -7.39
N CYS A 345 -12.58 -3.22 -8.03
CA CYS A 345 -12.63 -1.87 -7.47
C CYS A 345 -12.72 -0.83 -8.60
N GLU A 346 -13.52 0.19 -8.38
CA GLU A 346 -13.58 1.36 -9.25
C GLU A 346 -12.53 2.39 -8.85
N ARG A 347 -12.13 3.24 -9.80
CA ARG A 347 -11.35 4.44 -9.49
C ARG A 347 -12.25 5.51 -8.89
N TRP A 348 -11.97 5.90 -7.64
CA TRP A 348 -12.66 7.01 -7.00
C TRP A 348 -11.81 8.28 -7.06
N MET A 349 -12.37 9.33 -7.68
CA MET A 349 -11.81 10.67 -7.61
C MET A 349 -12.77 11.56 -6.81
N PRO A 350 -12.40 12.02 -5.60
CA PRO A 350 -13.23 12.98 -4.89
C PRO A 350 -13.29 14.30 -5.66
N ILE A 351 -14.45 14.95 -5.62
CA ILE A 351 -14.59 16.33 -6.08
C ILE A 351 -14.77 17.22 -4.86
N ILE A 352 -13.97 18.27 -4.80
CA ILE A 352 -13.96 19.20 -3.67
C ILE A 352 -14.68 20.48 -4.06
N SER A 353 -15.62 20.90 -3.23
CA SER A 353 -16.29 22.19 -3.31
C SER A 353 -16.24 22.90 -1.96
N THR A 354 -16.30 24.23 -1.96
CA THR A 354 -16.26 25.00 -0.72
C THR A 354 -17.67 25.23 -0.19
N ALA A 355 -17.76 25.38 1.13
CA ALA A 355 -18.95 25.75 1.88
C ALA A 355 -18.58 26.91 2.82
N ILE A 356 -19.56 27.58 3.43
CA ILE A 356 -19.27 28.77 4.26
C ILE A 356 -18.42 28.44 5.51
N ASP A 357 -18.49 27.20 6.01
CA ASP A 357 -17.82 26.73 7.23
C ASP A 357 -16.78 25.62 6.96
N GLY A 358 -16.43 25.35 5.70
CA GLY A 358 -15.46 24.30 5.37
C GLY A 358 -15.45 23.89 3.89
N ALA A 359 -15.11 22.64 3.64
CA ALA A 359 -15.14 22.04 2.32
C ALA A 359 -15.89 20.71 2.34
N VAL A 360 -16.55 20.38 1.23
CA VAL A 360 -17.18 19.08 1.01
C VAL A 360 -16.42 18.35 -0.10
N SER A 361 -16.07 17.11 0.16
CA SER A 361 -15.37 16.20 -0.75
C SER A 361 -16.30 15.03 -1.05
N TYR A 362 -17.03 15.09 -2.15
CA TYR A 362 -18.04 14.08 -2.52
C TYR A 362 -17.47 13.03 -3.47
N LEU A 363 -17.98 11.80 -3.34
CA LEU A 363 -17.53 10.58 -4.01
C LEU A 363 -18.66 10.02 -4.91
N PRO A 364 -18.35 9.08 -5.82
CA PRO A 364 -19.36 8.47 -6.68
C PRO A 364 -20.58 7.96 -5.91
N GLY A 365 -21.78 8.28 -6.40
CA GLY A 365 -23.06 7.92 -5.78
C GLY A 365 -23.64 8.95 -4.79
N ASP A 366 -22.88 10.01 -4.48
CA ASP A 366 -23.40 11.17 -3.76
C ASP A 366 -24.28 12.05 -4.68
N ASP A 367 -25.33 12.69 -4.15
CA ASP A 367 -26.22 13.57 -4.93
C ASP A 367 -25.49 14.73 -5.62
N LEU A 368 -24.38 15.21 -5.05
CA LEU A 368 -23.57 16.30 -5.62
C LEU A 368 -22.52 15.78 -6.60
N TYR A 369 -22.31 14.47 -6.71
CA TYR A 369 -21.32 13.90 -7.61
C TYR A 369 -21.83 13.95 -9.06
N PRO A 370 -21.10 14.60 -9.99
CA PRO A 370 -21.51 14.71 -11.38
C PRO A 370 -21.43 13.34 -12.07
N LYS A 371 -22.30 13.13 -13.05
CA LYS A 371 -22.27 11.92 -13.88
C LYS A 371 -20.97 11.79 -14.68
N GLU A 372 -20.41 12.94 -15.11
CA GLU A 372 -19.14 13.03 -15.83
C GLU A 372 -18.19 13.93 -15.04
N PRO A 373 -17.37 13.34 -14.16
CA PRO A 373 -16.42 14.11 -13.36
C PRO A 373 -15.28 14.66 -14.21
N ASP A 374 -14.88 15.90 -13.94
CA ASP A 374 -13.75 16.53 -14.62
C ASP A 374 -12.42 16.04 -14.06
N PHE A 375 -11.83 15.06 -14.75
CA PHE A 375 -10.54 14.48 -14.37
C PHE A 375 -9.35 15.39 -14.65
N GLU A 376 -9.49 16.42 -15.47
CA GLU A 376 -8.38 17.29 -15.89
C GLU A 376 -8.31 18.59 -15.09
N GLY A 377 -9.41 18.99 -14.45
CA GLY A 377 -9.48 20.20 -13.64
C GLY A 377 -9.67 21.46 -14.48
N ILE A 378 -10.34 21.33 -15.63
CA ILE A 378 -10.73 22.43 -16.51
C ILE A 378 -11.84 23.28 -15.85
N GLN A 379 -12.75 22.62 -15.14
CA GLN A 379 -13.88 23.23 -14.46
C GLN A 379 -13.45 23.82 -13.12
N LYS A 380 -14.01 24.99 -12.79
CA LYS A 380 -13.77 25.63 -11.49
C LYS A 380 -14.54 24.89 -10.38
N PRO A 381 -13.94 24.73 -9.19
CA PRO A 381 -14.65 24.26 -8.01
C PRO A 381 -15.90 25.12 -7.74
N ILE A 382 -16.95 24.47 -7.24
CA ILE A 382 -18.18 25.16 -6.85
C ILE A 382 -17.99 25.75 -5.45
N ASP A 383 -18.40 27.02 -5.28
CA ASP A 383 -18.48 27.67 -3.98
C ASP A 383 -19.94 27.76 -3.54
N PHE A 384 -20.32 26.94 -2.54
CA PHE A 384 -21.69 26.88 -2.04
C PHE A 384 -21.95 27.95 -0.97
N PRO A 385 -23.04 28.74 -1.09
CA PRO A 385 -23.40 29.75 -0.08
C PRO A 385 -24.16 29.14 1.12
N TYR A 386 -23.83 27.91 1.49
CA TYR A 386 -24.50 27.13 2.55
C TYR A 386 -23.48 26.55 3.52
N ALA A 387 -23.87 26.30 4.77
CA ALA A 387 -23.08 25.50 5.69
C ALA A 387 -23.07 24.03 5.25
N LEU A 388 -22.03 23.30 5.63
CA LEU A 388 -21.93 21.86 5.38
C LEU A 388 -23.14 21.09 5.93
N ASP A 389 -23.66 21.49 7.10
CA ASP A 389 -24.85 20.87 7.68
C ASP A 389 -26.11 21.11 6.84
N ASP A 390 -26.27 22.30 6.25
CA ASP A 390 -27.37 22.61 5.32
C ASP A 390 -27.23 21.84 4.01
N LEU A 391 -26.01 21.74 3.48
CA LEU A 391 -25.72 20.95 2.28
C LEU A 391 -26.03 19.48 2.50
N ARG A 392 -25.69 18.94 3.67
CA ARG A 392 -25.99 17.56 4.05
C ARG A 392 -27.50 17.35 4.20
N ALA A 393 -28.22 18.27 4.84
CA ALA A 393 -29.67 18.18 5.01
C ALA A 393 -30.45 18.25 3.68
N LYS A 394 -29.88 18.87 2.65
CA LYS A 394 -30.46 18.96 1.30
C LYS A 394 -30.19 17.73 0.43
N SER A 395 -29.31 16.83 0.85
CA SER A 395 -28.97 15.61 0.11
C SER A 395 -29.70 14.40 0.67
N THR A 396 -30.19 13.57 -0.24
CA THR A 396 -30.79 12.27 0.04
C THR A 396 -29.74 11.18 0.02
N LEU A 397 -28.88 11.14 -1.01
CA LEU A 397 -27.77 10.20 -1.11
C LEU A 397 -26.47 10.89 -0.70
N LEU A 398 -25.81 10.31 0.29
CA LEU A 398 -24.56 10.77 0.87
C LEU A 398 -23.48 9.71 0.60
N HIS A 399 -22.40 10.17 -0.01
CA HIS A 399 -21.13 9.47 -0.07
C HIS A 399 -20.03 10.54 -0.13
N ARG A 400 -19.69 11.12 1.01
CA ARG A 400 -18.83 12.31 1.07
C ARG A 400 -18.02 12.36 2.35
N MET A 401 -17.00 13.21 2.33
CA MET A 401 -16.24 13.65 3.48
C MET A 401 -16.41 15.16 3.64
N GLU A 402 -16.68 15.61 4.86
CA GLU A 402 -16.76 17.03 5.21
C GLU A 402 -15.51 17.44 5.98
N ILE A 403 -14.94 18.58 5.59
CA ILE A 403 -13.65 19.06 6.10
C ILE A 403 -13.87 20.42 6.77
N ARG A 404 -13.55 20.49 8.07
CA ARG A 404 -13.56 21.72 8.88
C ARG A 404 -12.20 21.91 9.54
N GLY A 405 -11.39 22.84 9.02
CA GLY A 405 -9.99 22.97 9.43
C GLY A 405 -9.20 21.68 9.15
N PRO A 406 -8.46 21.12 10.13
CA PRO A 406 -7.75 19.86 9.95
C PRO A 406 -8.65 18.61 10.05
N GLN A 407 -9.89 18.78 10.53
CA GLN A 407 -10.80 17.66 10.76
C GLN A 407 -11.51 17.27 9.47
N CYS A 408 -11.58 15.97 9.24
CA CYS A 408 -12.27 15.36 8.11
C CYS A 408 -13.22 14.29 8.67
N THR A 409 -14.50 14.35 8.31
CA THR A 409 -15.55 13.45 8.79
C THR A 409 -16.26 12.79 7.62
N THR A 410 -16.37 11.46 7.65
CA THR A 410 -17.02 10.69 6.58
C THR A 410 -18.52 10.53 6.83
N TYR A 411 -19.33 10.78 5.79
CA TYR A 411 -20.77 10.54 5.77
C TYR A 411 -21.11 9.69 4.55
N CYS A 412 -21.68 8.52 4.81
CA CYS A 412 -22.17 7.64 3.76
C CYS A 412 -23.49 7.03 4.19
N ASN A 413 -24.49 7.01 3.31
CA ASN A 413 -25.77 6.31 3.52
C ASN A 413 -26.17 5.41 2.34
N ILE A 414 -25.26 5.26 1.36
CA ILE A 414 -25.39 4.32 0.25
C ILE A 414 -24.54 3.07 0.50
N THR A 415 -24.80 2.02 -0.27
CA THR A 415 -23.87 0.90 -0.41
C THR A 415 -22.90 1.23 -1.53
N PRO A 416 -21.59 1.43 -1.27
CA PRO A 416 -20.65 1.67 -2.35
C PRO A 416 -20.51 0.41 -3.24
N ASN A 417 -20.14 0.61 -4.50
CA ASN A 417 -19.99 -0.45 -5.49
C ASN A 417 -18.86 -1.44 -5.12
N CYS A 418 -18.69 -2.50 -5.92
CA CYS A 418 -17.65 -3.53 -5.75
C CYS A 418 -17.65 -4.23 -4.38
N GLY A 419 -18.84 -4.35 -3.76
CA GLY A 419 -19.01 -5.00 -2.46
C GLY A 419 -18.31 -4.29 -1.29
N HIS A 420 -17.95 -3.01 -1.45
CA HIS A 420 -17.30 -2.24 -0.41
C HIS A 420 -18.21 -2.00 0.80
N LEU A 421 -17.61 -1.89 1.98
CA LEU A 421 -18.33 -1.51 3.21
C LEU A 421 -18.65 -0.02 3.19
N GLN A 422 -19.86 0.33 3.61
CA GLN A 422 -20.25 1.70 3.93
C GLN A 422 -19.39 2.19 5.12
N PRO A 423 -18.61 3.28 4.98
CA PRO A 423 -17.75 3.79 6.04
C PRO A 423 -18.55 4.26 7.27
N LEU A 424 -17.97 4.12 8.46
CA LEU A 424 -18.56 4.66 9.69
C LEU A 424 -18.38 6.18 9.76
N THR A 425 -19.45 6.89 10.12
CA THR A 425 -19.32 8.26 10.61
C THR A 425 -18.74 8.23 12.03
N TYR A 426 -17.45 8.54 12.14
CA TYR A 426 -16.77 8.59 13.42
C TYR A 426 -17.31 9.73 14.30
N LYS A 427 -17.49 9.45 15.59
CA LYS A 427 -17.87 10.42 16.62
C LYS A 427 -16.96 10.24 17.83
N LEU A 428 -16.44 11.33 18.37
CA LEU A 428 -15.65 11.25 19.61
C LEU A 428 -16.57 10.84 20.76
N ASN A 429 -16.21 9.77 21.48
CA ASN A 429 -17.02 9.26 22.58
C ASN A 429 -16.85 10.04 23.91
N GLN A 430 -16.02 11.09 23.95
CA GLN A 430 -15.83 11.94 25.13
C GLN A 430 -15.73 13.44 24.75
N PRO A 431 -16.23 14.37 25.59
CA PRO A 431 -16.02 15.79 25.37
C PRO A 431 -14.52 16.12 25.48
N ILE A 432 -14.00 16.87 24.52
CA ILE A 432 -12.64 17.41 24.56
C ILE A 432 -12.60 18.39 25.74
N VAL A 433 -12.00 17.97 26.86
CA VAL A 433 -11.59 18.93 27.89
C VAL A 433 -10.41 19.68 27.30
N GLN A 434 -10.66 20.84 26.70
CA GLN A 434 -9.59 21.77 26.36
C GLN A 434 -8.92 22.21 27.66
N SER A 435 -7.82 21.56 27.99
CA SER A 435 -6.89 22.03 29.01
C SER A 435 -6.20 23.28 28.46
N PHE A 436 -6.81 24.45 28.67
CA PHE A 436 -6.09 25.71 28.60
C PHE A 436 -5.20 25.80 29.85
N LEU A 437 -3.93 25.41 29.70
CA LEU A 437 -2.86 25.78 30.63
C LEU A 437 -1.72 26.40 29.84
#